data_AF-A0A655AAW6-F1
#
_entry.id   AF-A0A655AAW6-F1
#
_cell.length_a   1.000
_cell.length_b   1.000
_cell.length_c   1.000
_cell.angle_alpha   90.00
_cell.angle_beta   90.00
_cell.angle_gamma   90.00
#
_symmetry.space_group_name_H-M   'P 1'
#
loop_
_entity.id
_entity.type
_entity.pdbx_description
1 polymer ?
#
loop_
_entity_poly.entity_id
_entity_poly.type
_entity_poly.pdbx_seq_one_letter_code
_entity_poly.pdbx_strand_id
1 'polypeptide(L)'
;MVIEGTDESPITEQTVWKAYEFKGKPGDPRRLPRQWAPYHLRLDWLMWFAAISPGYALPWMTPFLNRLLRNDPATLKLLRHNPFPQSPPRYVRAQLYQYRFTTVAELRRDRAWWHRTLIGRYVPPMSLRKVASPPAD
;
A
#
# COMPACT_ATOMS: atom_id res chain seq x y z
N MET A 1 7.16 -3.31 1.45
CA MET A 1 6.47 -2.16 0.83
C MET A 1 5.05 -2.00 1.38
N VAL A 2 4.61 -0.76 1.58
CA VAL A 2 3.26 -0.37 2.02
C VAL A 2 2.72 0.67 1.04
N ILE A 3 1.48 0.48 0.59
CA ILE A 3 0.76 1.45 -0.25
C ILE A 3 -0.21 2.20 0.64
N GLU A 4 -0.20 3.51 0.54
CA GLU A 4 -1.01 4.39 1.37
C GLU A 4 -1.76 5.38 0.50
N GLY A 5 -2.95 5.76 0.94
CA GLY A 5 -3.72 6.85 0.34
C GLY A 5 -4.02 7.95 1.35
N THR A 6 -4.41 9.11 0.83
CA THR A 6 -5.00 10.20 1.61
C THR A 6 -6.01 10.96 0.73
N ASP A 7 -7.09 11.43 1.35
CA ASP A 7 -8.08 12.32 0.78
C ASP A 7 -7.81 13.81 1.08
N GLU A 8 -6.84 14.08 1.96
CA GLU A 8 -6.45 15.43 2.35
C GLU A 8 -5.76 16.22 1.22
N SER A 9 -5.99 17.52 1.20
CA SER A 9 -5.39 18.48 0.26
C SER A 9 -5.36 19.86 0.90
N PRO A 10 -4.22 20.59 0.90
CA PRO A 10 -2.91 20.22 0.33
C PRO A 10 -2.20 19.11 1.12
N ILE A 11 -1.19 18.47 0.53
CA ILE A 11 -0.30 17.55 1.26
C ILE A 11 0.66 18.37 2.11
N THR A 12 0.67 18.10 3.41
CA THR A 12 1.57 18.69 4.40
C THR A 12 2.32 17.59 5.17
N GLU A 13 3.17 17.97 6.11
CA GLU A 13 3.86 17.03 6.99
C GLU A 13 2.90 16.33 7.97
N GLN A 14 1.77 16.97 8.29
CA GLN A 14 0.75 16.45 9.20
C GLN A 14 -0.30 15.58 8.48
N THR A 15 -0.23 15.47 7.16
CA THR A 15 -1.20 14.70 6.37
C THR A 15 -1.30 13.26 6.85
N VAL A 16 -2.51 12.81 7.13
CA VAL A 16 -2.74 11.43 7.55
C VAL A 16 -2.79 10.52 6.32
N TRP A 17 -1.91 9.52 6.33
CA TRP A 17 -1.83 8.49 5.31
C TRP A 17 -2.39 7.18 5.84
N LYS A 18 -3.37 6.61 5.12
CA LYS A 18 -4.04 5.37 5.49
C LYS A 18 -3.55 4.23 4.60
N ALA A 19 -3.09 3.14 5.20
CA ALA A 19 -2.51 2.02 4.48
C ALA A 19 -3.57 1.08 3.90
N TYR A 20 -3.39 0.69 2.64
CA TYR A 20 -4.08 -0.47 2.07
C TYR A 20 -3.48 -1.76 2.63
N GLU A 21 -4.33 -2.66 3.13
CA GLU A 21 -3.86 -3.95 3.61
C GLU A 21 -3.95 -5.03 2.55
N PHE A 22 -2.91 -5.85 2.49
CA PHE A 22 -2.83 -6.97 1.59
C PHE A 22 -3.14 -8.27 2.35
N LYS A 23 -3.44 -9.34 1.60
CA LYS A 23 -3.88 -10.60 2.21
C LYS A 23 -2.69 -11.32 2.84
N GLY A 24 -1.66 -11.57 2.04
CA GLY A 24 -0.49 -12.40 2.34
C GLY A 24 0.61 -11.69 3.10
N LYS A 25 1.07 -10.55 2.58
CA LYS A 25 2.29 -9.90 3.04
C LYS A 25 2.09 -9.13 4.36
N PRO A 26 3.19 -8.85 5.10
CA PRO A 26 3.14 -7.97 6.26
C PRO A 26 2.55 -6.58 5.94
N GLY A 27 1.86 -6.03 6.95
CA GLY A 27 1.15 -4.75 6.90
C GLY A 27 1.07 -4.12 8.28
N ASP A 28 -0.08 -4.24 8.96
CA ASP A 28 -0.23 -3.87 10.37
C ASP A 28 0.74 -4.69 11.26
N PRO A 29 1.64 -4.05 12.03
CA PRO A 29 2.56 -4.73 12.94
C PRO A 29 1.88 -5.60 14.01
N ARG A 30 0.63 -5.32 14.36
CA ARG A 30 -0.14 -6.12 15.34
C ARG A 30 -0.86 -7.31 14.71
N ARG A 31 -0.79 -7.46 13.40
CA ARG A 31 -1.44 -8.55 12.70
C ARG A 31 -0.58 -9.81 12.70
N LEU A 32 -1.19 -10.89 13.21
CA LEU A 32 -0.62 -12.24 13.15
C LEU A 32 -0.35 -12.65 11.68
N PRO A 33 0.86 -13.16 11.36
CA PRO A 33 1.14 -13.76 10.06
C PRO A 33 0.28 -15.01 9.87
N ARG A 34 -0.44 -15.10 8.74
CA ARG A 34 -1.28 -16.26 8.42
C ARG A 34 -0.53 -17.23 7.51
N GLN A 35 -0.87 -18.51 7.61
CA GLN A 35 -0.51 -19.52 6.62
C GLN A 35 -1.42 -19.37 5.40
N TRP A 36 -0.81 -19.16 4.23
CA TRP A 36 -1.53 -18.96 2.96
C TRP A 36 -1.41 -20.13 1.99
N ALA A 37 -0.44 -21.02 2.20
CA ALA A 37 -0.34 -22.25 1.43
C ALA A 37 -1.67 -23.04 1.54
N PRO A 38 -2.15 -23.63 0.44
CA PRO A 38 -1.53 -23.74 -0.89
C PRO A 38 -1.84 -22.56 -1.86
N TYR A 39 -2.55 -21.52 -1.41
CA TYR A 39 -3.00 -20.43 -2.28
C TYR A 39 -1.85 -19.50 -2.69
N HIS A 40 -1.83 -19.12 -3.98
CA HIS A 40 -0.91 -18.15 -4.55
C HIS A 40 -1.56 -16.77 -4.66
N LEU A 41 -1.30 -15.92 -3.68
CA LEU A 41 -1.79 -14.54 -3.67
C LEU A 41 -0.97 -13.69 -4.65
N ARG A 42 -1.40 -13.63 -5.91
CA ARG A 42 -0.62 -13.06 -7.01
C ARG A 42 -0.15 -11.63 -6.76
N LEU A 43 -1.03 -10.73 -6.30
CA LEU A 43 -0.65 -9.34 -6.01
C LEU A 43 0.36 -9.27 -4.85
N ASP A 44 0.11 -9.96 -3.74
CA ASP A 44 1.04 -10.03 -2.61
C ASP A 44 2.43 -10.53 -3.01
N TRP A 45 2.48 -11.53 -3.89
CA TRP A 45 3.71 -12.08 -4.43
C TRP A 45 4.47 -11.06 -5.29
N LEU A 46 3.77 -10.36 -6.21
CA LEU A 46 4.36 -9.28 -6.99
C LEU A 46 4.91 -8.15 -6.13
N MET A 47 4.24 -7.82 -5.03
CA MET A 47 4.68 -6.80 -4.07
C MET A 47 5.98 -7.17 -3.34
N TRP A 48 6.26 -8.46 -3.16
CA TRP A 48 7.52 -8.93 -2.58
C TRP A 48 8.69 -8.63 -3.52
N PHE A 49 8.57 -8.97 -4.82
CA PHE A 49 9.60 -8.66 -5.80
C PHE A 49 9.79 -7.16 -6.02
N ALA A 50 8.70 -6.39 -6.05
CA ALA A 50 8.78 -4.94 -6.20
C ALA A 50 9.60 -4.28 -5.09
N ALA A 51 9.61 -4.83 -3.88
CA ALA A 51 10.41 -4.31 -2.78
C ALA A 51 11.91 -4.67 -2.89
N ILE A 52 12.27 -5.68 -3.68
CA ILE A 52 13.65 -6.15 -3.87
C ILE A 52 14.30 -5.51 -5.10
N SER A 53 13.56 -5.44 -6.20
CA SER A 53 14.03 -4.86 -7.46
C SER A 53 13.00 -3.87 -8.00
N PRO A 54 13.27 -2.56 -7.90
CA PRO A 54 12.35 -1.55 -8.39
C PRO A 54 12.03 -1.71 -9.89
N GLY A 55 13.02 -2.17 -10.67
CA GLY A 55 12.88 -2.43 -12.10
C GLY A 55 11.77 -3.43 -12.44
N TYR A 56 11.54 -4.42 -11.56
CA TYR A 56 10.48 -5.43 -11.74
C TYR A 56 9.07 -4.82 -11.65
N ALA A 57 8.89 -3.77 -10.86
CA ALA A 57 7.57 -3.17 -10.65
C ALA A 57 7.24 -2.07 -11.66
N LEU A 58 8.23 -1.54 -12.39
CA LEU A 58 8.04 -0.44 -13.35
C LEU A 58 6.86 -0.65 -14.31
N PRO A 59 6.64 -1.85 -14.90
CA PRO A 59 5.56 -2.02 -15.89
C PRO A 59 4.14 -1.95 -15.30
N TRP A 60 3.96 -2.21 -13.99
CA TRP A 60 2.62 -2.41 -13.42
C TRP A 60 2.32 -1.57 -12.18
N MET A 61 3.31 -0.98 -11.50
CA MET A 61 3.10 -0.20 -10.29
C MET A 61 2.21 1.02 -10.54
N THR A 62 2.55 1.84 -11.53
CA THR A 62 1.78 3.05 -11.84
C THR A 62 0.34 2.73 -12.28
N PRO A 63 0.10 1.76 -13.19
CA PRO A 63 -1.26 1.30 -13.48
C PRO A 63 -2.03 0.83 -12.24
N PHE A 64 -1.39 0.09 -11.34
CA PHE A 64 -2.00 -0.36 -10.08
C PHE A 64 -2.38 0.82 -9.18
N LEU A 65 -1.49 1.78 -8.95
CA LEU A 65 -1.77 2.99 -8.16
C LEU A 65 -2.89 3.84 -8.78
N ASN A 66 -2.91 3.98 -10.11
CA ASN A 66 -4.01 4.65 -10.82
C ASN A 66 -5.37 3.96 -10.63
N ARG A 67 -5.39 2.62 -10.54
CA ARG A 67 -6.61 1.88 -10.23
C ARG A 67 -7.08 2.09 -8.79
N LEU A 68 -6.15 2.22 -7.83
CA LEU A 68 -6.48 2.58 -6.45
C LEU A 68 -7.05 4.00 -6.35
N LEU A 69 -6.46 4.97 -7.05
CA LEU A 69 -6.97 6.34 -7.17
C LEU A 69 -8.37 6.43 -7.82
N ARG A 70 -8.84 5.36 -8.46
CA ARG A 70 -10.18 5.24 -9.06
C ARG A 70 -11.11 4.34 -8.24
N ASN A 71 -10.64 3.77 -7.13
CA ASN A 71 -11.36 2.72 -6.38
C ASN A 71 -11.85 1.57 -7.28
N ASP A 72 -11.04 1.14 -8.25
CA ASP A 72 -11.41 0.06 -9.18
C ASP A 72 -11.83 -1.23 -8.44
N PRO A 73 -13.09 -1.67 -8.52
CA PRO A 73 -13.61 -2.76 -7.69
C PRO A 73 -12.85 -4.08 -7.89
N ALA A 74 -12.43 -4.38 -9.12
CA ALA A 74 -11.67 -5.58 -9.43
C ALA A 74 -10.30 -5.58 -8.72
N THR A 75 -9.61 -4.43 -8.71
CA THR A 75 -8.35 -4.24 -7.99
C THR A 75 -8.54 -4.33 -6.48
N LEU A 76 -9.59 -3.69 -5.94
CA LEU A 76 -9.85 -3.70 -4.50
C LEU A 76 -10.13 -5.12 -3.95
N LYS A 77 -10.73 -6.02 -4.75
CA LYS A 77 -10.92 -7.45 -4.39
C LYS A 77 -9.61 -8.21 -4.16
N LEU A 78 -8.49 -7.72 -4.70
CA LEU A 78 -7.17 -8.32 -4.48
C LEU A 78 -6.62 -7.96 -3.09
N LEU A 79 -7.05 -6.84 -2.53
CA LEU A 79 -6.64 -6.35 -1.22
C LEU A 79 -7.48 -6.99 -0.10
N ARG A 80 -6.95 -6.94 1.12
CA ARG A 80 -7.68 -7.33 2.33
C ARG A 80 -8.56 -6.20 2.83
N HIS A 81 -8.03 -4.99 2.87
CA HIS A 81 -8.72 -3.82 3.41
C HIS A 81 -8.46 -2.60 2.53
N ASN A 82 -9.54 -1.88 2.22
CA ASN A 82 -9.54 -0.57 1.61
C ASN A 82 -9.89 0.48 2.69
N PRO A 83 -8.99 1.41 3.02
CA PRO A 83 -9.27 2.47 3.99
C PRO A 83 -10.14 3.61 3.42
N PHE A 84 -10.52 3.53 2.15
CA PHE A 84 -11.31 4.52 1.40
C PHE A 84 -12.60 3.90 0.81
N PRO A 85 -13.52 3.34 1.63
CA PRO A 85 -14.70 2.64 1.10
C PRO A 85 -15.78 3.58 0.53
N GLN A 86 -15.87 4.83 0.98
CA GLN A 86 -16.89 5.78 0.53
C GLN A 86 -16.49 6.53 -0.74
N SER A 87 -15.24 6.95 -0.85
CA SER A 87 -14.70 7.73 -1.97
C SER A 87 -13.25 7.37 -2.20
N PRO A 88 -12.72 7.42 -3.45
CA PRO A 88 -11.31 7.14 -3.70
C PRO A 88 -10.39 8.17 -3.04
N PRO A 89 -9.16 7.79 -2.68
CA PRO A 89 -8.19 8.75 -2.17
C PRO A 89 -7.83 9.77 -3.26
N ARG A 90 -7.47 10.98 -2.84
CA ARG A 90 -6.98 12.02 -3.73
C ARG A 90 -5.53 11.77 -4.16
N TYR A 91 -4.74 11.24 -3.24
CA TYR A 91 -3.34 10.90 -3.47
C TYR A 91 -3.04 9.49 -2.99
N VAL A 92 -2.14 8.81 -3.69
CA VAL A 92 -1.54 7.55 -3.24
C VAL A 92 -0.02 7.65 -3.27
N ARG A 93 0.64 6.91 -2.38
CA ARG A 93 2.10 6.78 -2.35
C ARG A 93 2.51 5.35 -2.02
N ALA A 94 3.77 5.03 -2.26
CA ALA A 94 4.36 3.74 -1.89
C ALA A 94 5.61 3.96 -1.04
N GLN A 95 5.71 3.26 0.09
CA GLN A 95 6.83 3.34 1.03
C GLN A 95 7.50 1.97 1.21
N LEU A 96 8.82 1.98 1.38
CA LEU A 96 9.61 0.80 1.71
C LEU A 96 9.80 0.71 3.22
N TYR A 97 9.38 -0.42 3.76
CA TYR A 97 9.51 -0.74 5.17
C TYR A 97 10.23 -2.06 5.33
N GLN A 98 11.18 -2.10 6.25
CA GLN A 98 11.76 -3.34 6.75
C GLN A 98 10.90 -3.88 7.88
N TYR A 99 10.60 -5.17 7.81
CA TYR A 99 9.89 -5.89 8.86
C TYR A 99 10.83 -6.91 9.48
N ARG A 100 10.85 -6.98 10.80
CA ARG A 100 11.43 -8.09 11.55
C ARG A 100 10.39 -8.62 12.53
N PHE A 101 10.47 -9.89 12.88
CA PHE A 101 9.65 -10.42 13.97
C PHE A 101 10.01 -9.74 15.29
N THR A 102 9.01 -9.59 16.15
CA THR A 102 9.20 -9.31 17.56
C THR A 102 9.75 -10.54 18.28
N THR A 103 10.49 -10.32 19.36
CA THR A 103 10.79 -11.40 20.33
C THR A 103 9.54 -11.79 21.11
N VAL A 104 9.58 -12.93 21.81
CA VAL A 104 8.47 -13.35 22.69
C VAL A 104 8.19 -12.32 23.78
N ALA A 105 9.23 -11.68 24.34
CA ALA A 105 9.08 -10.63 25.34
C ALA A 105 8.38 -9.39 24.78
N GLU A 106 8.81 -8.92 23.60
CA GLU A 106 8.19 -7.79 22.89
C GLU A 106 6.72 -8.10 22.53
N LEU A 107 6.42 -9.31 22.03
CA LEU A 107 5.05 -9.73 21.71
C LEU A 107 4.14 -9.72 22.94
N ARG A 108 4.63 -10.19 24.09
CA ARG A 108 3.85 -10.19 25.35
C ARG A 108 3.55 -8.77 25.83
N ARG A 109 4.54 -7.87 25.72
CA ARG A 109 4.43 -6.47 26.18
C ARG A 109 3.56 -5.62 25.24
N ASP A 110 3.86 -5.66 23.94
CA ASP A 110 3.34 -4.68 22.97
C ASP A 110 2.17 -5.22 22.15
N ARG A 111 1.94 -6.55 22.23
CA ARG A 111 0.93 -7.27 21.44
C ARG A 111 1.13 -7.06 19.93
N ALA A 112 2.37 -6.84 19.52
CA ALA A 112 2.81 -6.71 18.14
C ALA A 112 3.57 -7.95 17.70
N TRP A 113 3.39 -8.37 16.45
CA TRP A 113 4.10 -9.50 15.83
C TRP A 113 5.34 -9.05 15.05
N TRP A 114 5.35 -7.78 14.64
CA TRP A 114 6.40 -7.22 13.82
C TRP A 114 6.91 -5.91 14.41
N HIS A 115 8.19 -5.66 14.21
CA HIS A 115 8.70 -4.29 14.14
C HIS A 115 8.69 -3.84 12.69
N ARG A 116 8.38 -2.56 12.49
CA ARG A 116 8.30 -1.95 11.17
C ARG A 116 9.09 -0.66 11.17
N THR A 117 10.11 -0.59 10.33
CA THR A 117 10.98 0.59 10.18
C THR A 117 10.88 1.12 8.76
N LEU A 118 10.62 2.41 8.58
CA LEU A 118 10.65 3.06 7.28
C LEU A 118 12.10 3.14 6.80
N ILE A 119 12.40 2.55 5.65
CA ILE A 119 13.76 2.52 5.08
C ILE A 119 13.87 3.29 3.76
N GLY A 120 12.74 3.73 3.20
CA GLY A 120 12.77 4.52 1.98
C GLY A 120 11.39 4.85 1.41
N ARG A 121 11.38 5.74 0.42
CA ARG A 121 10.20 6.04 -0.39
C ARG A 121 10.34 5.31 -1.72
N TYR A 122 9.26 4.66 -2.16
CA TYR A 122 9.24 3.90 -3.40
C TYR A 122 8.59 4.68 -4.54
N VAL A 123 7.38 5.21 -4.30
CA VAL A 123 6.67 6.12 -5.22
C VAL A 123 6.26 7.34 -4.42
N PRO A 124 6.63 8.58 -4.84
CA PRO A 124 6.18 9.80 -4.19
C PRO A 124 4.65 9.94 -4.28
N PRO A 125 4.03 10.81 -3.48
CA PRO A 125 2.60 11.11 -3.63
C PRO A 125 2.24 11.43 -5.08
N MET A 126 1.24 10.72 -5.61
CA MET A 126 0.70 10.95 -6.94
C MET A 126 -0.83 11.00 -6.92
N SER A 127 -1.41 11.78 -7.82
CA SER A 127 -2.86 11.89 -8.04
C SER A 127 -3.20 11.55 -9.49
N LEU A 128 -4.48 11.40 -9.79
CA LEU A 128 -4.91 11.32 -11.19
C LEU A 128 -4.56 12.64 -11.89
N ARG A 129 -3.92 12.55 -13.05
CA ARG A 129 -3.73 13.70 -13.93
C ARG A 129 -5.11 14.17 -14.37
N LYS A 130 -5.48 15.42 -14.09
CA LYS A 130 -6.63 16.03 -14.78
C LYS A 130 -6.29 16.05 -16.27
N VAL A 131 -7.06 15.33 -17.08
CA VAL A 131 -7.05 15.57 -18.52
C VAL A 131 -7.62 16.98 -18.68
N ALA A 132 -6.84 17.91 -19.21
CA ALA A 132 -7.36 19.22 -19.56
C ALA A 132 -8.46 19.00 -20.60
N SER A 133 -9.66 19.54 -20.37
CA SER A 133 -10.67 19.60 -21.43
C SER A 133 -10.05 20.35 -22.61
N PRO A 134 -10.20 19.88 -23.86
CA PRO A 134 -9.84 20.69 -25.01
C PRO A 134 -10.59 22.04 -24.92
N PRO A 135 -9.98 23.15 -25.35
CA PRO A 135 -10.69 24.42 -25.40
C PRO A 135 -11.98 24.23 -26.20
N ALA A 136 -13.07 24.77 -25.67
CA ALA A 136 -14.31 24.86 -26.42
C ALA A 136 -14.08 25.87 -27.54
N ASP A 137 -14.16 25.41 -28.79
CA ASP A 137 -14.30 26.27 -29.97
C ASP A 137 -15.75 26.76 -30.09
#